data_AF-A0A438AET6-F1
#
_entry.id   AF-A0A438AET6-F1
#
_cell.length_a   1.000
_cell.length_b   1.000
_cell.length_c   1.000
_cell.angle_alpha   90.00
_cell.angle_beta   90.00
_cell.angle_gamma   90.00
#
_symmetry.space_group_name_H-M   'P 1'
#
loop_
_entity.id
_entity.type
_entity.pdbx_description
1 polymer ?
#
loop_
_entity_poly.entity_id
_entity_poly.type
_entity_poly.pdbx_seq_one_letter_code
_entity_poly.pdbx_strand_id
1 'polypeptide(L)' 'MLADYAIAGTPDACRQQIEALIARTGCCNLRCLFSANGLIPIAEAEAAMALFAAEVMPAFRDYAVLAVPEFHLEGS' A
#
# COMPACT_ATOMS: atom_id res chain seq x y z
N MET A 1 -0.54 9.84 -15.55
CA MET A 1 0.56 10.36 -14.70
C MET A 1 0.38 10.01 -13.22
N LEU A 2 -0.84 9.94 -12.65
CA LEU A 2 -1.07 9.41 -11.29
C LEU A 2 -1.27 7.89 -11.22
N ALA A 3 -1.70 7.26 -12.31
CA ALA A 3 -2.02 5.83 -12.35
C ALA A 3 -0.86 4.92 -11.95
N ASP A 4 0.39 5.32 -12.24
CA ASP A 4 1.57 4.50 -11.94
C ASP A 4 2.06 4.64 -10.48
N TYR A 5 1.51 5.59 -9.74
CA TYR A 5 1.94 5.94 -8.37
C TYR A 5 0.82 5.83 -7.33
N ALA A 6 -0.38 5.43 -7.73
CA ALA A 6 -1.54 5.31 -6.85
C ALA A 6 -2.02 3.86 -6.77
N ILE A 7 -2.47 3.46 -5.58
CA ILE A 7 -3.24 2.24 -5.38
C ILE A 7 -4.71 2.65 -5.35
N ALA A 8 -5.48 2.23 -6.37
CA ALA A 8 -6.87 2.64 -6.52
C ALA A 8 -7.73 1.57 -7.20
N GLY A 9 -9.04 1.64 -6.97
CA GLY A 9 -10.03 0.73 -7.55
C GLY A 9 -10.84 -0.01 -6.48
N THR A 10 -11.26 -1.23 -6.81
CA THR A 10 -11.94 -2.13 -5.87
C THR A 10 -10.94 -2.67 -4.82
N PRO A 11 -11.41 -3.18 -3.67
CA PRO A 11 -10.53 -3.82 -2.68
C PRO A 11 -9.61 -4.89 -3.30
N ASP A 12 -10.15 -5.73 -4.18
CA ASP A 12 -9.39 -6.77 -4.89
C ASP A 12 -8.28 -6.19 -5.77
N ALA A 13 -8.58 -5.12 -6.51
CA ALA A 13 -7.59 -4.44 -7.33
C ALA A 13 -6.50 -3.78 -6.48
N CYS A 14 -6.86 -3.22 -5.32
CA CYS A 14 -5.91 -2.67 -4.37
C CYS A 14 -4.99 -3.75 -3.82
N ARG A 15 -5.52 -4.94 -3.47
CA ARG A 15 -4.71 -6.08 -3.01
C ARG A 15 -3.67 -6.49 -4.06
N GLN A 16 -4.11 -6.70 -5.30
CA GLN A 16 -3.22 -7.08 -6.41
C GLN A 16 -2.10 -6.05 -6.65
N GLN A 17 -2.42 -4.77 -6.57
CA GLN A 17 -1.43 -3.69 -6.71
C GLN A 17 -0.41 -3.68 -5.57
N ILE A 18 -0.85 -3.92 -4.32
CA ILE A 18 0.03 -4.00 -3.15
C ILE A 18 0.94 -5.22 -3.25
N GLU A 19 0.41 -6.39 -3.61
CA GLU A 19 1.20 -7.61 -3.83
C GLU A 19 2.27 -7.40 -4.90
N ALA A 20 1.91 -6.77 -6.02
CA ALA A 20 2.85 -6.42 -7.08
C ALA A 20 3.91 -5.42 -6.61
N LEU A 21 3.55 -4.44 -5.78
CA LEU A 21 4.48 -3.50 -5.18
C LEU A 21 5.47 -4.20 -4.25
N ILE A 22 4.99 -5.07 -3.36
CA ILE A 22 5.83 -5.86 -2.45
C ILE A 22 6.78 -6.74 -3.26
N ALA A 23 6.29 -7.46 -4.26
CA ALA A 23 7.12 -8.33 -5.11
C ALA A 23 8.22 -7.57 -5.84
N ARG A 24 7.94 -6.34 -6.31
CA ARG A 24 8.91 -5.51 -7.04
C ARG A 24 9.94 -4.83 -6.13
N THR A 25 9.56 -4.47 -4.90
CA THR A 25 10.35 -3.55 -4.06
C THR A 25 10.84 -4.15 -2.75
N GLY A 26 10.26 -5.26 -2.31
CA GLY A 26 10.51 -5.84 -0.99
C GLY A 26 9.96 -4.99 0.16
N CYS A 27 9.10 -3.98 -0.10
CA CYS A 27 8.59 -3.13 0.96
C CYS A 27 7.77 -3.92 1.99
N CYS A 28 8.04 -3.71 3.27
CA CYS A 28 7.31 -4.32 4.38
C CYS A 28 6.44 -3.31 5.16
N ASN A 29 6.50 -2.03 4.78
CA ASN A 29 5.72 -0.96 5.39
C ASN A 29 5.12 -0.07 4.30
N LEU A 30 3.79 0.04 4.28
CA LEU A 30 3.06 0.86 3.33
C LEU A 30 2.21 1.89 4.10
N ARG A 31 2.39 3.17 3.76
CA ARG A 31 1.59 4.27 4.27
C ARG A 31 0.73 4.83 3.15
N CYS A 32 -0.59 4.80 3.34
CA CYS A 32 -1.55 5.25 2.33
C CYS A 32 -2.07 6.66 2.68
N LEU A 33 -2.18 7.51 1.67
CA LEU A 33 -2.85 8.80 1.75
C LEU A 33 -4.19 8.71 0.99
N PHE A 34 -5.31 8.79 1.71
CA PHE A 34 -6.64 8.60 1.13
C PHE A 34 -7.28 9.88 0.60
N SER A 35 -6.82 11.06 1.02
CA SER A 35 -7.41 12.34 0.62
C SER A 35 -6.90 12.89 -0.71
N ALA A 36 -5.97 12.20 -1.38
CA ALA A 36 -5.30 12.67 -2.59
C ALA A 36 -4.80 14.13 -2.48
N ASN A 37 -4.08 14.45 -1.39
CA ASN A 37 -3.63 15.81 -1.08
C ASN A 37 -4.76 16.85 -0.96
N GLY A 38 -5.95 16.43 -0.50
CA GLY A 38 -7.12 17.29 -0.30
C GLY A 38 -8.06 17.37 -1.50
N LEU A 39 -7.79 16.63 -2.59
CA LEU A 39 -8.70 16.55 -3.74
C LEU A 39 -9.93 15.68 -3.47
N ILE A 40 -9.85 14.76 -2.52
CA ILE A 40 -10.98 13.93 -2.07
C ILE A 40 -11.53 14.53 -0.77
N PRO A 41 -12.85 14.78 -0.67
CA PRO A 41 -13.48 15.25 0.55
C PRO A 41 -13.18 14.34 1.74
N ILE A 42 -13.01 14.92 2.93
CA ILE A 42 -12.56 14.17 4.12
C ILE A 42 -13.51 13.01 4.47
N ALA A 43 -14.82 13.21 4.36
CA ALA A 43 -15.81 12.17 4.64
C ALA A 43 -15.70 10.96 3.68
N GLU A 44 -15.39 11.22 2.41
CA GLU A 44 -15.15 10.16 1.42
C GLU A 44 -13.83 9.45 1.69
N ALA A 45 -12.79 10.19 2.08
CA ALA A 45 -11.50 9.62 2.46
C ALA A 45 -11.62 8.73 3.72
N GLU A 46 -12.38 9.15 4.73
CA GLU A 46 -12.67 8.36 5.93
C GLU A 46 -13.46 7.09 5.61
N ALA A 47 -14.47 7.18 4.74
CA ALA A 47 -15.21 6.00 4.27
C ALA A 47 -14.30 5.02 3.53
N ALA A 48 -13.41 5.52 2.66
CA ALA A 48 -12.42 4.70 1.96
C ALA A 48 -11.42 4.06 2.93
N MET A 49 -10.98 4.77 3.97
CA MET A 49 -10.13 4.22 5.03
C MET A 49 -10.81 3.07 5.77
N ALA A 50 -12.09 3.24 6.13
CA ALA A 50 -12.86 2.19 6.81
C ALA A 50 -13.03 0.96 5.92
N LEU A 51 -13.36 1.14 4.64
CA LEU A 51 -13.48 0.05 3.67
C LEU A 51 -12.13 -0.66 3.46
N PHE A 52 -11.04 0.08 3.30
CA PHE A 52 -9.71 -0.49 3.13
C PHE A 52 -9.28 -1.30 4.36
N ALA A 53 -9.56 -0.79 5.56
CA ALA A 53 -9.27 -1.49 6.81
C ALA A 53 -10.06 -2.80 6.94
N ALA A 54 -11.32 -2.83 6.49
CA ALA A 54 -12.17 -4.01 6.55
C ALA A 54 -11.83 -5.06 5.46
N GLU A 55 -11.56 -4.63 4.23
CA GLU A 55 -11.54 -5.52 3.06
C GLU A 55 -10.14 -5.80 2.49
N VAL A 56 -9.16 -4.93 2.78
CA VAL A 56 -7.80 -5.02 2.21
C VAL A 56 -6.80 -5.44 3.27
N MET A 57 -6.74 -4.75 4.41
CA MET A 57 -5.74 -5.01 5.45
C MET A 57 -5.70 -6.46 5.98
N PRO A 58 -6.83 -7.20 6.14
CA PRO A 58 -6.78 -8.56 6.66
C PRO A 58 -5.96 -9.54 5.81
N ALA A 59 -5.89 -9.32 4.49
CA ALA A 59 -5.09 -10.16 3.59
C ALA A 59 -3.57 -10.04 3.85
N PHE A 60 -3.14 -8.98 4.53
CA PHE A 60 -1.72 -8.67 4.75
C PHE A 60 -1.21 -8.94 6.18
N ARG A 61 -2.06 -9.43 7.09
CA ARG A 61 -1.69 -9.63 8.51
C ARG A 61 -0.48 -10.56 8.69
N ASP A 62 -0.46 -11.65 7.94
CA ASP A 62 0.58 -12.69 7.99
C ASP A 62 1.28 -12.86 6.63
N TYR A 63 1.28 -11.79 5.83
CA TYR A 63 1.84 -11.85 4.48
C TYR A 63 3.35 -11.99 4.54
N ALA A 64 3.86 -13.06 3.94
CA ALA A 64 5.29 -13.32 3.89
C ALA A 64 5.97 -12.27 3.00
N VAL A 65 6.74 -11.38 3.61
CA VAL A 65 7.65 -10.50 2.88
C VAL A 65 9.00 -11.21 2.78
N LEU A 66 9.50 -11.38 1.56
CA LEU A 66 10.86 -11.89 1.35
C LEU A 66 11.85 -10.97 2.06
N ALA A 67 12.78 -11.53 2.82
CA ALA A 67 13.79 -10.75 3.52
C ALA A 67 14.56 -9.88 2.50
N VAL A 68 14.58 -8.57 2.74
CA VAL A 68 15.46 -7.67 1.98
C VAL A 68 16.90 -8.07 2.35
N PRO A 69 17.78 -8.37 1.38
CA PRO A 69 19.18 -8.63 1.70
C PRO A 69 19.75 -7.44 2.45
N GLU A 70 20.39 -7.67 3.59
CA GLU A 70 21.04 -6.62 4.37
C GLU A 70 22.05 -5.91 3.47
N PHE A 71 21.76 -4.65 3.12
CA PHE A 71 22.76 -3.77 2.54
C PHE A 71 23.82 -3.50 3.61
N HIS A 72 24.91 -4.26 3.57
CA HIS A 72 26.12 -3.93 4.31
C HIS A 72 26.69 -2.65 3.72
N LEU A 73 26.51 -1.53 4.42
CA LEU A 73 27.26 -0.32 4.15
C LEU A 73 28.69 -0.56 4.66
N GLU A 74 29.56 -1.10 3.80
CA GLU A 74 30.99 -1.13 4.09
C GLU A 74 31.56 0.28 4.00
N GLY A 75 32.02 0.81 5.14
CA GLY A 75 33.02 1.86 5.22
C GLY A 75 32.52 3.30 5.29
N SER A 76 32.62 3.89 6.49
CA SER A 76 32.99 5.30 6.67
C SER A 76 34.16 5.38 7.64
#